data_AF-A0A2E2I7W5-F1
#
_entry.id   AF-A0A2E2I7W5-F1
#
_cell.length_a   1.000
_cell.length_b   1.000
_cell.length_c   1.000
_cell.angle_alpha   90.00
_cell.angle_beta   90.00
_cell.angle_gamma   90.00
#
_symmetry.space_group_name_H-M   'P 1'
#
loop_
_entity.id
_entity.type
_entity.pdbx_description
1 polymer ?
#
loop_
_entity_poly.entity_id
_entity_poly.type
_entity_poly.pdbx_seq_one_letter_code
_entity_poly.pdbx_strand_id
1 'polypeptide(L)'
;VGDNADQCEDQAGTIETLGCVDSDLDGWADILDTWPNNGEAWSDGDVDNYTDQPGLDFSDDCPSQPGNSSITMKGCKDMDGDGIPDILDPDADGDGIFNTWEYQMDPVTDPFNASQTPADNDKDGVPDFFDEDDDNDGFPDDVEEQRGSDPFDANSDPLEEYGGGTFYVPGEGFSSQYNPDGIELSLGAFLNLLSSEFLAPLLIAPMTIYLMLAKKRRYKRIKNEIENADDLTQLEETEEEIDDLIGSNKLKIPHALLLRNILERQQDEFRGLTSTTGSVDQSMSKDLPEIARTAIPPPSKQPPPPSSPPKSTTGTVGKDGYEYTKWPADSSTQWYRLAGSNAEWKKWG
;
A
#
# COMPACT_ATOMS: atom_id res chain seq x y z
N VAL A 1 2.84 46.72 70.66
CA VAL A 1 2.72 45.78 71.80
C VAL A 1 3.67 46.30 72.90
N GLY A 2 3.98 45.63 74.01
CA GLY A 2 5.11 46.09 74.84
C GLY A 2 6.42 45.62 74.20
N ASP A 3 7.49 46.42 74.19
CA ASP A 3 8.73 46.19 73.41
C ASP A 3 9.30 44.74 73.48
N ASN A 4 9.16 44.06 74.63
CA ASN A 4 9.63 42.67 74.79
C ASN A 4 8.80 41.60 74.06
N ALA A 5 7.63 41.96 73.55
CA ALA A 5 6.72 41.09 72.79
C ALA A 5 6.36 41.69 71.42
N ASP A 6 7.00 42.81 71.05
CA ASP A 6 6.88 43.43 69.75
C ASP A 6 7.97 42.87 68.84
N GLN A 7 7.58 42.26 67.72
CA GLN A 7 8.53 41.72 66.74
C GLN A 7 9.00 42.77 65.72
N CYS A 8 8.41 43.97 65.75
CA CYS A 8 8.73 45.07 64.85
C CYS A 8 8.96 46.38 65.64
N GLU A 9 10.11 46.48 66.31
CA GLU A 9 10.45 47.57 67.26
C GLU A 9 10.25 49.01 66.73
N ASP A 10 10.43 49.24 65.41
CA ASP A 10 10.36 50.58 64.79
C ASP A 10 9.03 50.86 64.07
N GLN A 11 8.03 49.98 64.18
CA GLN A 11 6.73 50.13 63.51
C GLN A 11 5.55 49.96 64.48
N ALA A 12 4.39 50.50 64.12
CA ALA A 12 3.18 50.38 64.92
C ALA A 12 2.23 49.36 64.30
N GLY A 13 2.07 48.21 64.95
CA GLY A 13 1.15 47.15 64.56
C GLY A 13 0.13 46.75 65.62
N THR A 14 -0.64 45.69 65.34
CA THR A 14 -1.67 45.18 66.24
C THR A 14 -1.12 44.12 67.21
N ILE A 15 -1.91 43.71 68.20
CA ILE A 15 -1.53 42.59 69.08
C ILE A 15 -1.58 41.24 68.35
N GLU A 16 -2.42 41.13 67.32
CA GLU A 16 -2.65 39.89 66.55
C GLU A 16 -1.45 39.60 65.64
N THR A 17 -0.78 40.65 65.16
CA THR A 17 0.42 40.61 64.30
C THR A 17 1.73 40.79 65.09
N LEU A 18 1.69 40.57 66.41
CA LEU A 18 2.85 40.73 67.32
C LEU A 18 3.54 42.10 67.22
N GLY A 19 2.78 43.16 66.95
CA GLY A 19 3.27 44.54 66.87
C GLY A 19 3.75 44.98 65.48
N CYS A 20 3.69 44.11 64.47
CA CYS A 20 4.06 44.43 63.09
C CYS A 20 2.88 45.00 62.27
N VAL A 21 3.22 45.78 61.23
CA VAL A 21 2.23 46.30 60.27
C VAL A 21 1.60 45.14 59.50
N ASP A 22 0.30 45.26 59.25
CA ASP A 22 -0.52 44.37 58.44
C ASP A 22 -1.39 45.29 57.58
N SER A 23 -1.05 45.37 56.30
CA SER A 23 -1.52 46.39 55.37
C SER A 23 -2.87 46.04 54.73
N ASP A 24 -3.22 44.76 54.62
CA ASP A 24 -4.48 44.30 54.03
C ASP A 24 -5.46 43.65 55.04
N LEU A 25 -5.03 43.48 56.28
CA LEU A 25 -5.83 43.06 57.44
C LEU A 25 -6.29 41.60 57.37
N ASP A 26 -5.48 40.72 56.81
CA ASP A 26 -5.77 39.28 56.73
C ASP A 26 -5.26 38.47 57.94
N GLY A 27 -4.51 39.12 58.83
CA GLY A 27 -3.95 38.54 60.04
C GLY A 27 -2.49 38.09 59.92
N TRP A 28 -1.87 38.26 58.76
CA TRP A 28 -0.43 38.10 58.57
C TRP A 28 0.25 39.47 58.51
N ALA A 29 1.41 39.57 59.18
CA ALA A 29 2.17 40.82 59.14
C ALA A 29 2.87 40.97 57.79
N ASP A 30 3.00 42.19 57.26
CA ASP A 30 3.64 42.52 55.98
C ASP A 30 5.04 41.88 55.78
N ILE A 31 5.73 41.57 56.87
CA ILE A 31 7.06 40.95 56.87
C ILE A 31 7.06 39.42 56.69
N LEU A 32 5.93 38.77 56.98
CA LEU A 32 5.73 37.32 56.85
C LEU A 32 4.73 36.97 55.74
N ASP A 33 4.09 37.97 55.18
CA ASP A 33 3.11 37.87 54.11
C ASP A 33 3.80 38.03 52.74
N THR A 34 3.64 37.04 51.86
CA THR A 34 4.17 37.10 50.49
C THR A 34 3.46 38.16 49.63
N TRP A 35 2.17 38.44 49.88
CA TRP A 35 1.38 39.48 49.21
C TRP A 35 0.77 40.48 50.21
N PRO A 36 1.56 41.40 50.81
CA PRO A 36 1.12 42.32 51.88
C PRO A 36 -0.01 43.32 51.56
N ASN A 37 -0.58 43.29 50.36
CA ASN A 37 -1.66 44.18 49.97
C ASN A 37 -2.88 43.39 49.44
N ASN A 38 -2.86 42.07 49.54
CA ASN A 38 -3.91 41.18 49.07
C ASN A 38 -4.34 40.23 50.19
N GLY A 39 -5.35 40.64 50.97
CA GLY A 39 -5.77 39.88 52.14
C GLY A 39 -6.51 38.56 51.85
N GLU A 40 -6.44 38.05 50.62
CA GLU A 40 -6.86 36.70 50.26
C GLU A 40 -5.67 35.73 50.15
N ALA A 41 -4.42 36.22 50.06
CA ALA A 41 -3.22 35.42 49.82
C ALA A 41 -2.05 35.90 50.69
N TRP A 42 -1.43 35.00 51.46
CA TRP A 42 -0.37 35.29 52.42
C TRP A 42 0.86 34.37 52.34
N SER A 43 0.77 33.23 51.65
CA SER A 43 1.83 32.20 51.61
C SER A 43 2.08 31.66 50.20
N ASP A 44 3.37 31.51 49.89
CA ASP A 44 3.94 30.93 48.66
C ASP A 44 5.05 29.98 49.11
N GLY A 45 4.74 28.69 49.20
CA GLY A 45 5.60 27.71 49.85
C GLY A 45 6.87 27.39 49.07
N ASP A 46 6.79 27.39 47.74
CA ASP A 46 7.88 27.02 46.83
C ASP A 46 8.40 28.18 45.98
N VAL A 47 7.85 29.38 46.16
CA VAL A 47 8.35 30.65 45.66
C VAL A 47 8.21 30.76 44.14
N ASP A 48 7.04 30.37 43.63
CA ASP A 48 6.71 30.39 42.21
C ASP A 48 5.68 31.48 41.81
N ASN A 49 5.23 32.27 42.78
CA ASN A 49 4.21 33.32 42.70
C ASN A 49 2.77 32.81 42.52
N TYR A 50 2.51 31.53 42.75
CA TYR A 50 1.18 31.00 43.00
C TYR A 50 0.96 30.86 44.50
N THR A 51 -0.26 31.12 44.95
CA THR A 51 -0.55 31.16 46.40
C THR A 51 -1.02 29.81 46.90
N ASP A 52 -0.51 29.38 48.06
CA ASP A 52 -0.97 28.16 48.74
C ASP A 52 -2.46 28.23 49.16
N GLN A 53 -3.05 29.44 49.14
CA GLN A 53 -4.43 29.68 49.56
C GLN A 53 -5.38 29.18 48.48
N PRO A 54 -6.33 28.28 48.80
CA PRO A 54 -7.24 27.72 47.80
C PRO A 54 -8.37 28.67 47.45
N GLY A 55 -8.87 28.58 46.20
CA GLY A 55 -10.08 29.28 45.75
C GLY A 55 -9.85 30.64 45.11
N LEU A 56 -8.61 30.97 44.80
CA LEU A 56 -8.20 32.16 44.06
C LEU A 56 -7.84 31.83 42.61
N ASP A 57 -7.84 32.86 41.77
CA ASP A 57 -7.47 32.71 40.36
C ASP A 57 -5.99 32.36 40.15
N PHE A 58 -5.15 32.46 41.17
CA PHE A 58 -3.73 32.10 41.15
C PHE A 58 -3.36 31.18 42.32
N SER A 59 -4.34 30.44 42.84
CA SER A 59 -4.07 29.35 43.77
C SER A 59 -3.16 28.32 43.13
N ASP A 60 -2.16 27.87 43.88
CA ASP A 60 -1.23 26.84 43.49
C ASP A 60 -1.85 25.45 43.68
N ASP A 61 -1.84 24.66 42.61
CA ASP A 61 -2.24 23.25 42.60
C ASP A 61 -1.07 22.31 42.96
N CYS A 62 0.17 22.82 42.97
CA CYS A 62 1.44 22.14 43.28
C CYS A 62 2.32 22.83 44.35
N PRO A 63 1.81 23.14 45.57
CA PRO A 63 2.42 24.00 46.63
C PRO A 63 3.70 23.49 47.32
N SER A 64 4.38 22.52 46.71
CA SER A 64 5.63 21.94 47.21
C SER A 64 6.68 21.80 46.12
N GLN A 65 6.37 22.22 44.89
CA GLN A 65 7.22 22.11 43.72
C GLN A 65 7.01 23.35 42.85
N PRO A 66 8.04 24.20 42.71
CA PRO A 66 7.87 25.43 41.95
C PRO A 66 7.51 25.12 40.50
N GLY A 67 6.51 25.81 39.98
CA GLY A 67 6.04 25.67 38.63
C GLY A 67 5.62 26.98 37.98
N ASN A 68 5.08 26.88 36.77
CA ASN A 68 4.74 28.02 35.93
C ASN A 68 3.49 27.78 35.08
N SER A 69 2.88 26.60 35.17
CA SER A 69 1.62 26.29 34.50
C SER A 69 0.55 27.33 34.86
N SER A 70 -0.25 27.73 33.88
CA SER A 70 -1.13 28.89 34.00
C SER A 70 -2.57 28.67 33.50
N ILE A 71 -2.81 27.61 32.72
CA ILE A 71 -4.13 27.30 32.14
C ILE A 71 -4.89 26.30 33.03
N THR A 72 -4.23 25.19 33.35
CA THR A 72 -4.79 24.12 34.19
C THR A 72 -3.75 23.72 35.22
N MET A 73 -4.18 23.29 36.41
CA MET A 73 -3.30 22.95 37.53
C MET A 73 -2.17 23.98 37.72
N LYS A 74 -2.50 25.19 38.19
CA LYS A 74 -1.57 26.33 38.24
C LYS A 74 -0.43 26.11 39.23
N GLY A 75 0.73 26.71 38.99
CA GLY A 75 1.93 26.55 39.84
C GLY A 75 2.56 25.14 39.77
N CYS A 76 2.11 24.31 38.83
CA CYS A 76 2.75 23.05 38.52
C CYS A 76 3.86 23.22 37.46
N LYS A 77 4.80 22.27 37.44
CA LYS A 77 5.90 22.23 36.48
C LYS A 77 5.36 22.20 35.05
N ASP A 78 5.83 23.13 34.23
CA ASP A 78 5.45 23.38 32.83
C ASP A 78 6.74 23.75 32.07
N MET A 79 7.32 22.75 31.41
CA MET A 79 8.69 22.82 30.90
C MET A 79 8.81 23.68 29.63
N ASP A 80 7.81 23.65 28.75
CA ASP A 80 7.81 24.43 27.51
C ASP A 80 7.16 25.82 27.68
N GLY A 81 6.39 26.01 28.76
CA GLY A 81 5.75 27.26 29.13
C GLY A 81 4.48 27.55 28.35
N ASP A 82 3.81 26.54 27.79
CA ASP A 82 2.55 26.71 27.06
C ASP A 82 1.34 26.95 27.99
N GLY A 83 1.54 26.74 29.29
CA GLY A 83 0.55 26.91 30.36
C GLY A 83 -0.12 25.61 30.81
N ILE A 84 0.16 24.48 30.18
CA ILE A 84 -0.26 23.13 30.55
C ILE A 84 0.87 22.51 31.38
N PRO A 85 0.58 21.83 32.50
CA PRO A 85 1.63 21.19 33.28
C PRO A 85 2.14 19.94 32.56
N ASP A 86 3.43 19.63 32.72
CA ASP A 86 4.14 18.45 32.17
C ASP A 86 3.36 17.13 32.28
N ILE A 87 2.60 16.96 33.36
CA ILE A 87 1.84 15.73 33.64
C ILE A 87 0.57 15.57 32.77
N LEU A 88 0.05 16.67 32.23
CA LEU A 88 -1.12 16.70 31.36
C LEU A 88 -0.78 17.10 29.92
N ASP A 89 0.47 17.48 29.67
CA ASP A 89 0.95 17.93 28.37
C ASP A 89 1.23 16.73 27.44
N PRO A 90 0.64 16.69 26.22
CA PRO A 90 1.02 15.73 25.19
C PRO A 90 2.44 15.92 24.62
N ASP A 91 3.04 17.11 24.72
CA ASP A 91 4.38 17.48 24.20
C ASP A 91 5.07 18.33 25.28
N ALA A 92 5.64 17.67 26.29
CA ALA A 92 5.98 18.36 27.54
C ALA A 92 7.21 19.27 27.42
N ASP A 93 8.04 19.10 26.41
CA ASP A 93 9.20 19.98 26.17
C ASP A 93 9.02 20.92 24.97
N GLY A 94 7.89 20.82 24.26
CA GLY A 94 7.48 21.73 23.20
C GLY A 94 8.36 21.63 21.96
N ASP A 95 8.95 20.46 21.70
CA ASP A 95 9.81 20.24 20.54
C ASP A 95 9.05 19.87 19.25
N GLY A 96 7.74 19.64 19.38
CA GLY A 96 6.82 19.32 18.30
C GLY A 96 6.47 17.84 18.21
N ILE A 97 7.16 16.96 18.94
CA ILE A 97 6.90 15.52 18.93
C ILE A 97 6.10 15.12 20.17
N PHE A 98 5.03 14.35 19.97
CA PHE A 98 4.26 13.88 21.13
C PHE A 98 5.10 12.96 22.02
N ASN A 99 4.98 13.15 23.34
CA ASN A 99 5.58 12.34 24.40
C ASN A 99 5.38 10.82 24.14
N THR A 100 4.22 10.44 23.59
CA THR A 100 3.91 9.05 23.25
C THR A 100 4.79 8.47 22.16
N TRP A 101 5.21 9.27 21.17
CA TRP A 101 6.07 8.82 20.08
C TRP A 101 7.52 8.70 20.53
N GLU A 102 7.99 9.66 21.31
CA GLU A 102 9.34 9.63 21.88
C GLU A 102 9.60 8.40 22.75
N TYR A 103 8.64 8.02 23.58
CA TYR A 103 8.71 6.76 24.34
C TYR A 103 8.72 5.49 23.46
N GLN A 104 8.25 5.57 22.22
CA GLN A 104 8.22 4.46 21.27
C GLN A 104 9.48 4.37 20.39
N MET A 105 10.34 5.39 20.38
CA MET A 105 11.57 5.40 19.60
C MET A 105 12.57 4.32 20.06
N ASP A 106 13.42 3.87 19.13
CA ASP A 106 14.57 3.01 19.41
C ASP A 106 15.86 3.58 18.77
N PRO A 107 16.76 4.22 19.55
CA PRO A 107 16.68 4.39 21.00
C PRO A 107 15.59 5.39 21.41
N VAL A 108 15.03 5.19 22.60
CA VAL A 108 14.05 6.09 23.22
C VAL A 108 14.63 7.51 23.33
N THR A 109 13.84 8.51 22.94
CA THR A 109 14.13 9.93 23.17
C THR A 109 13.50 10.40 24.49
N ASP A 110 13.98 11.50 25.06
CA ASP A 110 13.59 11.96 26.39
C ASP A 110 12.51 13.04 26.27
N PRO A 111 11.23 12.78 26.65
CA PRO A 111 10.12 13.72 26.45
C PRO A 111 10.11 14.98 27.30
N PHE A 112 11.24 15.23 27.94
CA PHE A 112 11.47 16.35 28.84
C PHE A 112 12.79 17.04 28.46
N ASN A 113 13.19 16.94 27.19
CA ASN A 113 14.43 17.47 26.64
C ASN A 113 14.33 17.73 25.13
N ALA A 114 13.89 18.93 24.78
CA ALA A 114 13.73 19.43 23.41
C ALA A 114 15.01 19.45 22.54
N SER A 115 16.17 19.02 23.07
CA SER A 115 17.39 18.78 22.28
C SER A 115 17.53 17.33 21.81
N GLN A 116 16.64 16.43 22.20
CA GLN A 116 16.64 15.02 21.87
C GLN A 116 15.46 14.63 20.95
N THR A 117 15.13 15.49 20.00
CA THR A 117 14.00 15.29 19.08
C THR A 117 14.33 14.25 17.99
N PRO A 118 13.43 13.29 17.72
CA PRO A 118 13.41 12.50 16.49
C PRO A 118 13.40 13.36 15.21
N ALA A 119 13.64 12.73 14.07
CA ALA A 119 13.39 13.40 12.79
C ALA A 119 11.87 13.38 12.51
N ASP A 120 11.36 14.51 12.03
CA ASP A 120 9.97 14.79 11.67
C ASP A 120 10.04 15.86 10.57
N ASN A 121 9.98 15.42 9.32
CA ASN A 121 10.31 16.22 8.15
C ASN A 121 9.18 17.19 7.76
N ASP A 122 7.92 16.80 7.92
CA ASP A 122 6.75 17.63 7.64
C ASP A 122 6.28 18.46 8.86
N LYS A 123 6.71 18.06 10.07
CA LYS A 123 6.39 18.69 11.37
C LYS A 123 4.94 18.54 11.80
N ASP A 124 4.32 17.41 11.52
CA ASP A 124 2.97 17.11 12.00
C ASP A 124 2.95 16.48 13.41
N GLY A 125 4.13 16.18 13.97
CA GLY A 125 4.32 15.60 15.29
C GLY A 125 4.41 14.07 15.30
N VAL A 126 4.41 13.43 14.14
CA VAL A 126 4.74 12.02 13.93
C VAL A 126 6.20 11.92 13.46
N PRO A 127 7.07 11.17 14.15
CA PRO A 127 8.44 10.98 13.65
C PRO A 127 8.49 10.23 12.32
N ASP A 128 9.46 10.56 11.45
CA ASP A 128 9.63 9.97 10.11
C ASP A 128 9.59 8.43 10.11
N PHE A 129 10.08 7.81 11.19
CA PHE A 129 10.09 6.35 11.31
C PHE A 129 8.68 5.72 11.39
N PHE A 130 7.70 6.48 11.86
CA PHE A 130 6.30 6.06 12.06
C PHE A 130 5.33 6.76 11.13
N ASP A 131 5.78 7.75 10.37
CA ASP A 131 5.00 8.40 9.34
C ASP A 131 4.88 7.50 8.10
N GLU A 132 3.78 7.65 7.37
CA GLU A 132 3.58 7.02 6.06
C GLU A 132 3.82 7.99 4.90
N ASP A 133 3.93 9.30 5.16
CA ASP A 133 4.07 10.40 4.19
C ASP A 133 4.96 11.51 4.79
N ASP A 134 6.27 11.29 4.79
CA ASP A 134 7.30 12.08 5.51
C ASP A 134 7.36 13.57 5.10
N ASP A 135 6.78 13.96 3.96
CA ASP A 135 6.72 15.35 3.50
C ASP A 135 5.31 15.91 3.31
N ASN A 136 4.30 15.06 3.52
CA ASN A 136 2.86 15.37 3.50
C ASN A 136 2.40 16.03 2.21
N ASP A 137 3.01 15.65 1.09
CA ASP A 137 2.59 16.07 -0.25
C ASP A 137 1.38 15.27 -0.77
N GLY A 138 1.01 14.21 -0.04
CA GLY A 138 -0.11 13.33 -0.32
C GLY A 138 0.27 12.07 -1.10
N PHE A 139 1.56 11.76 -1.22
CA PHE A 139 2.07 10.47 -1.70
C PHE A 139 2.78 9.74 -0.57
N PRO A 140 2.38 8.49 -0.24
CA PRO A 140 3.08 7.73 0.78
C PRO A 140 4.51 7.36 0.37
N ASP A 141 5.43 7.31 1.34
CA ASP A 141 6.86 7.06 1.12
C ASP A 141 7.11 5.77 0.33
N ASP A 142 6.27 4.75 0.55
CA ASP A 142 6.40 3.46 -0.12
C ASP A 142 6.14 3.56 -1.63
N VAL A 143 5.24 4.45 -2.05
CA VAL A 143 4.94 4.75 -3.45
C VAL A 143 6.07 5.55 -4.07
N GLU A 144 6.60 6.49 -3.30
CA GLU A 144 7.69 7.37 -3.71
C GLU A 144 9.00 6.62 -3.91
N GLU A 145 9.41 5.80 -2.94
CA GLU A 145 10.62 4.97 -3.04
C GLU A 145 10.51 3.99 -4.23
N GLN A 146 9.33 3.42 -4.47
CA GLN A 146 9.09 2.55 -5.62
C GLN A 146 9.24 3.25 -6.97
N ARG A 147 8.99 4.56 -7.01
CA ARG A 147 9.04 5.38 -8.23
C ARG A 147 10.32 6.19 -8.36
N GLY A 148 11.09 6.31 -7.28
CA GLY A 148 12.35 7.03 -7.24
C GLY A 148 12.19 8.54 -7.00
N SER A 149 11.05 8.99 -6.48
CA SER A 149 10.96 10.32 -5.85
C SER A 149 11.62 10.31 -4.46
N ASP A 150 11.66 11.48 -3.82
CA ASP A 150 12.35 11.69 -2.55
C ASP A 150 11.29 11.91 -1.47
N PRO A 151 11.08 10.94 -0.55
CA PRO A 151 10.03 11.02 0.48
C PRO A 151 10.13 12.20 1.44
N PHE A 152 11.26 12.90 1.43
CA PHE A 152 11.52 14.02 2.32
C PHE A 152 11.39 15.38 1.61
N ASP A 153 11.02 15.44 0.32
CA ASP A 153 10.89 16.68 -0.45
C ASP A 153 9.54 16.74 -1.17
N ALA A 154 8.61 17.51 -0.59
CA ALA A 154 7.25 17.70 -1.10
C ALA A 154 7.15 18.30 -2.53
N ASN A 155 8.28 18.63 -3.16
CA ASN A 155 8.34 19.02 -4.57
C ASN A 155 8.76 17.87 -5.50
N SER A 156 9.05 16.69 -4.95
CA SER A 156 9.50 15.50 -5.63
C SER A 156 8.30 14.64 -6.06
N ASP A 157 7.42 15.18 -6.91
CA ASP A 157 6.17 14.47 -7.24
C ASP A 157 6.45 13.19 -8.09
N PRO A 158 6.06 11.98 -7.61
CA PRO A 158 6.24 10.73 -8.35
C PRO A 158 5.49 10.66 -9.69
N LEU A 159 4.53 11.55 -9.96
CA LEU A 159 3.82 11.68 -11.22
C LEU A 159 4.51 12.65 -12.20
N GLU A 160 5.30 13.62 -11.72
CA GLU A 160 5.88 14.65 -12.57
C GLU A 160 6.95 14.08 -13.51
N GLU A 161 7.71 13.06 -13.07
CA GLU A 161 8.74 12.40 -13.89
C GLU A 161 8.19 11.87 -15.23
N TYR A 162 6.91 11.51 -15.28
CA TYR A 162 6.24 10.97 -16.47
C TYR A 162 5.31 11.97 -17.17
N GLY A 163 5.39 13.26 -16.85
CA GLY A 163 4.55 14.30 -17.42
C GLY A 163 3.16 14.42 -16.78
N GLY A 164 3.05 14.02 -15.51
CA GLY A 164 1.86 14.12 -14.68
C GLY A 164 0.95 12.88 -14.72
N GLY A 165 -0.10 12.93 -13.91
CA GLY A 165 -1.11 11.88 -13.81
C GLY A 165 -2.38 12.36 -13.10
N THR A 166 -3.43 11.54 -13.15
CA THR A 166 -4.64 11.74 -12.34
C THR A 166 -5.17 10.38 -11.90
N PHE A 167 -5.73 10.30 -10.71
CA PHE A 167 -6.41 9.11 -10.21
C PHE A 167 -7.90 9.21 -10.54
N TYR A 168 -8.47 8.13 -11.09
CA TYR A 168 -9.91 7.99 -11.27
C TYR A 168 -10.48 7.03 -10.22
N VAL A 169 -11.35 7.56 -9.36
CA VAL A 169 -12.05 6.80 -8.32
C VAL A 169 -13.52 6.66 -8.73
N PRO A 170 -14.04 5.43 -8.87
CA PRO A 170 -15.45 5.22 -9.22
C PRO A 170 -16.40 5.84 -8.18
N GLY A 171 -17.14 6.88 -8.60
CA GLY A 171 -18.12 7.57 -7.75
C GLY A 171 -17.65 8.95 -7.27
N GLU A 172 -16.34 9.17 -7.16
CA GLU A 172 -15.76 10.45 -6.74
C GLU A 172 -15.18 11.25 -7.92
N GLY A 173 -14.80 10.57 -9.01
CA GLY A 173 -14.34 11.20 -10.23
C GLY A 173 -12.81 11.22 -10.33
N PHE A 174 -12.26 12.34 -10.81
CA PHE A 174 -10.82 12.51 -11.01
C PHE A 174 -10.22 13.30 -9.85
N SER A 175 -9.08 12.83 -9.33
CA SER A 175 -8.26 13.49 -8.31
C SER A 175 -6.81 13.58 -8.75
N SER A 176 -6.07 14.55 -8.24
CA SER A 176 -4.61 14.63 -8.37
C SER A 176 -3.88 13.98 -7.19
N GLN A 177 -4.55 13.78 -6.06
CA GLN A 177 -3.97 13.13 -4.88
C GLN A 177 -3.90 11.62 -5.06
N TYR A 178 -2.91 11.00 -4.43
CA TYR A 178 -2.82 9.54 -4.35
C TYR A 178 -4.12 8.96 -3.80
N ASN A 179 -4.55 7.86 -4.41
CA ASN A 179 -5.67 7.09 -3.89
C ASN A 179 -5.39 5.60 -4.11
N PRO A 180 -5.30 4.78 -3.05
CA PRO A 180 -4.98 3.37 -3.18
C PRO A 180 -6.07 2.57 -3.90
N ASP A 181 -7.32 3.02 -3.86
CA ASP A 181 -8.46 2.42 -4.58
C ASP A 181 -8.68 3.06 -5.97
N GLY A 182 -7.93 4.11 -6.28
CA GLY A 182 -8.01 4.84 -7.54
C GLY A 182 -7.28 4.13 -8.68
N ILE A 183 -7.81 4.30 -9.90
CA ILE A 183 -7.10 3.90 -11.13
C ILE A 183 -6.23 5.07 -11.55
N GLU A 184 -4.92 4.92 -11.44
CA GLU A 184 -3.97 5.91 -11.96
C GLU A 184 -4.03 5.98 -13.50
N LEU A 185 -4.17 7.19 -14.02
CA LEU A 185 -4.13 7.53 -15.43
C LEU A 185 -2.92 8.43 -15.68
N SER A 186 -1.75 7.83 -15.72
CA SER A 186 -0.47 8.50 -16.01
C SER A 186 0.29 7.77 -17.12
N LEU A 187 1.26 8.45 -17.73
CA LEU A 187 2.16 7.80 -18.69
C LEU A 187 3.04 6.74 -17.99
N GLY A 188 3.45 7.00 -16.75
CA GLY A 188 4.20 6.06 -15.91
C GLY A 188 3.42 4.76 -15.68
N ALA A 189 2.17 4.86 -15.24
CA ALA A 189 1.27 3.72 -15.06
C ALA A 189 1.05 2.93 -16.35
N PHE A 190 0.90 3.62 -17.49
CA PHE A 190 0.77 2.96 -18.79
C PHE A 190 2.03 2.22 -19.22
N LEU A 191 3.22 2.80 -19.03
CA LEU A 191 4.50 2.16 -19.34
C LEU A 191 4.76 0.96 -18.43
N ASN A 192 4.42 1.05 -17.14
CA ASN A 192 4.45 -0.09 -16.22
C ASN A 192 3.46 -1.19 -16.61
N LEU A 193 2.26 -0.83 -17.09
CA LEU A 193 1.31 -1.81 -17.60
C LEU A 193 1.84 -2.51 -18.87
N LEU A 194 2.53 -1.78 -19.75
CA LEU A 194 3.16 -2.32 -20.95
C LEU A 194 4.35 -3.25 -20.64
N SER A 195 5.12 -2.94 -19.59
CA SER A 195 6.21 -3.81 -19.13
C SER A 195 5.69 -5.05 -18.38
N SER A 196 4.43 -5.04 -17.95
CA SER A 196 3.82 -6.20 -17.30
C SER A 196 3.79 -7.44 -18.21
N GLU A 197 4.14 -8.59 -17.65
CA GLU A 197 4.20 -9.86 -18.37
C GLU A 197 2.83 -10.32 -18.90
N PHE A 198 1.74 -9.77 -18.37
CA PHE A 198 0.37 -10.16 -18.71
C PHE A 198 -0.20 -9.42 -19.93
N LEU A 199 0.22 -8.18 -20.19
CA LEU A 199 -0.36 -7.37 -21.26
C LEU A 199 0.18 -7.76 -22.65
N ALA A 200 1.49 -8.04 -22.74
CA ALA A 200 2.12 -8.40 -24.00
C ALA A 200 1.49 -9.64 -24.68
N PRO A 201 1.20 -10.75 -23.99
CA PRO A 201 0.48 -11.89 -24.57
C PRO A 201 -0.93 -11.53 -25.03
N LEU A 202 -1.64 -10.67 -24.28
CA LEU A 202 -3.02 -10.27 -24.57
C LEU A 202 -3.12 -9.42 -25.84
N LEU A 203 -2.11 -8.58 -26.10
CA LEU A 203 -2.01 -7.80 -27.34
C LEU A 203 -1.47 -8.62 -28.53
N ILE A 204 -0.46 -9.47 -28.31
CA ILE A 204 0.22 -10.22 -29.38
C ILE A 204 -0.63 -11.41 -29.85
N ALA A 205 -1.36 -12.10 -28.97
CA ALA A 205 -2.12 -13.30 -29.34
C ALA A 205 -3.23 -13.04 -30.38
N PRO A 206 -4.13 -12.03 -30.22
CA PRO A 206 -5.14 -11.74 -31.23
C PRO A 206 -4.52 -11.32 -32.57
N MET A 207 -3.44 -10.53 -32.52
CA MET A 207 -2.75 -10.08 -33.73
C MET A 207 -2.08 -11.24 -34.47
N THR A 208 -1.43 -12.16 -33.75
CA THR A 208 -0.85 -13.36 -34.36
C THR A 208 -1.92 -14.29 -34.93
N ILE A 209 -3.04 -14.50 -34.22
CA ILE A 209 -4.19 -15.25 -34.73
C ILE A 209 -4.76 -14.61 -35.99
N TYR A 210 -4.95 -13.29 -36.00
CA TYR A 210 -5.42 -12.55 -37.16
C TYR A 210 -4.49 -12.74 -38.36
N LEU A 211 -3.17 -12.59 -38.16
CA LEU A 211 -2.18 -12.80 -39.21
C LEU A 211 -2.18 -14.25 -39.72
N MET A 212 -2.33 -15.24 -38.84
CA MET A 212 -2.49 -16.65 -39.24
C MET A 212 -3.75 -16.88 -40.07
N LEU A 213 -4.89 -16.31 -39.67
CA LEU A 213 -6.15 -16.41 -40.41
C LEU A 213 -6.06 -15.70 -41.77
N ALA A 214 -5.44 -14.52 -41.84
CA ALA A 214 -5.21 -13.80 -43.08
C ALA A 214 -4.33 -14.62 -44.05
N LYS A 215 -3.26 -15.24 -43.55
CA LYS A 215 -2.42 -16.17 -44.33
C LYS A 215 -3.22 -17.37 -44.83
N LYS A 216 -4.07 -17.97 -43.99
CA LYS A 216 -4.94 -19.11 -44.37
C LYS A 216 -5.98 -18.72 -45.42
N ARG A 217 -6.61 -17.55 -45.29
CA ARG A 217 -7.57 -17.02 -46.28
C ARG A 217 -6.90 -16.78 -47.62
N ARG A 218 -5.71 -16.14 -47.64
CA ARG A 218 -4.92 -15.94 -48.87
C ARG A 218 -4.59 -17.26 -49.57
N TYR A 219 -4.07 -18.24 -48.82
CA TYR A 219 -3.78 -19.56 -49.38
C TYR A 219 -5.03 -20.21 -50.00
N LYS A 220 -6.19 -20.14 -49.34
CA LYS A 220 -7.44 -20.69 -49.87
C LYS A 220 -7.93 -19.95 -51.12
N ARG A 221 -7.74 -18.62 -51.17
CA ARG A 221 -8.05 -17.80 -52.36
C ARG A 221 -7.24 -18.27 -53.56
N ILE A 222 -5.91 -18.32 -53.43
CA ILE A 222 -5.01 -18.72 -54.51
C ILE A 222 -5.27 -20.17 -54.95
N LYS A 223 -5.50 -21.09 -54.00
CA LYS A 223 -5.89 -22.47 -54.33
C LYS A 223 -7.17 -22.52 -55.16
N ASN A 224 -8.17 -21.72 -54.80
CA ASN A 224 -9.43 -21.65 -55.55
C ASN A 224 -9.24 -20.99 -56.93
N GLU A 225 -8.35 -19.99 -57.06
CA GLU A 225 -8.02 -19.37 -58.35
C GLU A 225 -7.35 -20.39 -59.28
N ILE A 226 -6.41 -21.20 -58.79
CA ILE A 226 -5.79 -22.29 -59.57
C ILE A 226 -6.82 -23.35 -59.98
N GLU A 227 -7.70 -23.79 -59.06
CA GLU A 227 -8.65 -24.88 -59.29
C GLU A 227 -9.81 -24.50 -60.22
N ASN A 228 -10.12 -23.21 -60.36
CA ASN A 228 -11.22 -22.71 -61.20
C ASN A 228 -10.71 -21.85 -62.38
N ALA A 229 -9.43 -21.92 -62.71
CA ALA A 229 -8.89 -21.18 -63.85
C ALA A 229 -9.48 -21.73 -65.16
N ASP A 230 -9.98 -20.84 -66.01
CA ASP A 230 -10.60 -21.20 -67.29
C ASP A 230 -9.59 -21.26 -68.47
N ASP A 231 -8.42 -20.63 -68.29
CA ASP A 231 -7.38 -20.52 -69.32
C ASP A 231 -5.95 -20.56 -68.74
N LEU A 232 -4.96 -20.73 -69.63
CA LEU A 232 -3.55 -20.81 -69.25
C LEU A 232 -2.97 -19.47 -68.78
N THR A 233 -3.52 -18.34 -69.26
CA THR A 233 -3.06 -17.00 -68.90
C THR A 233 -3.38 -16.68 -67.44
N GLN A 234 -4.55 -17.09 -66.94
CA GLN A 234 -4.92 -16.98 -65.52
C GLN A 234 -4.00 -17.79 -64.61
N LEU A 235 -3.54 -18.97 -65.07
CA LEU A 235 -2.58 -19.79 -64.32
C LEU A 235 -1.19 -19.14 -64.28
N GLU A 236 -0.72 -18.53 -65.36
CA GLU A 236 0.55 -17.79 -65.42
C GLU A 236 0.52 -16.55 -64.51
N GLU A 237 -0.59 -15.79 -64.49
CA GLU A 237 -0.78 -14.64 -63.60
C GLU A 237 -0.80 -15.07 -62.12
N THR A 238 -1.44 -16.21 -61.82
CA THR A 238 -1.46 -16.76 -60.46
C THR A 238 -0.08 -17.28 -60.01
N GLU A 239 0.76 -17.75 -60.94
CA GLU A 239 2.15 -18.15 -60.65
C GLU A 239 2.99 -16.94 -60.24
N GLU A 240 2.87 -15.81 -60.96
CA GLU A 240 3.52 -14.55 -60.60
C GLU A 240 3.06 -14.05 -59.21
N GLU A 241 1.77 -14.15 -58.90
CA GLU A 241 1.24 -13.80 -57.57
C GLU A 241 1.87 -14.66 -56.45
N ILE A 242 2.08 -15.96 -56.70
CA ILE A 242 2.71 -16.87 -55.73
C ILE A 242 4.15 -16.46 -55.46
N ASP A 243 4.93 -16.14 -56.50
CA ASP A 243 6.33 -15.75 -56.37
C ASP A 243 6.49 -14.43 -55.60
N ASP A 244 5.63 -13.45 -55.84
CA ASP A 244 5.57 -12.19 -55.08
C ASP A 244 5.26 -12.43 -53.59
N LEU A 245 4.38 -13.39 -53.30
CA LEU A 245 4.01 -13.74 -51.93
C LEU A 245 5.11 -14.50 -51.19
N ILE A 246 5.93 -15.28 -51.90
CA ILE A 246 7.14 -15.91 -51.36
C ILE A 246 8.18 -14.82 -51.08
N GLY A 247 8.45 -13.94 -52.05
CA GLY A 247 9.43 -12.86 -51.95
C GLY A 247 9.14 -11.88 -50.81
N SER A 248 7.85 -11.61 -50.56
CA SER A 248 7.39 -10.76 -49.45
C SER A 248 7.16 -11.50 -48.12
N ASN A 249 7.51 -12.79 -48.02
CA ASN A 249 7.31 -13.64 -46.84
C ASN A 249 5.85 -13.70 -46.32
N LYS A 250 4.88 -13.47 -47.22
CA LYS A 250 3.44 -13.49 -46.95
C LYS A 250 2.86 -14.91 -47.04
N LEU A 251 3.59 -15.85 -47.66
CA LEU A 251 3.24 -17.25 -47.82
C LEU A 251 4.35 -18.17 -47.27
N LYS A 252 3.99 -19.28 -46.60
CA LYS A 252 4.98 -20.25 -46.08
C LYS A 252 5.50 -21.13 -47.21
N ILE A 253 6.81 -21.43 -47.22
CA ILE A 253 7.47 -22.26 -48.24
C ILE A 253 6.74 -23.60 -48.51
N PRO A 254 6.33 -24.39 -47.51
CA PRO A 254 5.60 -25.65 -47.79
C PRO A 254 4.23 -25.45 -48.46
N HIS A 255 3.56 -24.34 -48.15
CA HIS A 255 2.27 -24.01 -48.78
C HIS A 255 2.47 -23.54 -50.21
N ALA A 256 3.53 -22.77 -50.47
CA ALA A 256 3.92 -22.35 -51.81
C ALA A 256 4.25 -23.54 -52.71
N LEU A 257 5.06 -24.50 -52.22
CA LEU A 257 5.36 -25.73 -52.94
C LEU A 257 4.09 -26.53 -53.30
N LEU A 258 3.13 -26.59 -52.37
CA LEU A 258 1.88 -27.29 -52.64
C LEU A 258 1.01 -26.57 -53.68
N LEU A 259 0.93 -25.23 -53.64
CA LEU A 259 0.25 -24.45 -54.68
C LEU A 259 0.92 -24.64 -56.04
N ARG A 260 2.26 -24.62 -56.08
CA ARG A 260 3.02 -24.83 -57.32
C ARG A 260 2.79 -26.19 -57.94
N ASN A 261 2.82 -27.26 -57.13
CA ASN A 261 2.50 -28.61 -57.61
C ASN A 261 1.06 -28.71 -58.17
N ILE A 262 0.08 -28.03 -57.55
CA ILE A 262 -1.30 -27.99 -58.06
C ILE A 262 -1.36 -27.21 -59.37
N LEU A 263 -0.66 -26.08 -59.44
CA LEU A 263 -0.61 -25.19 -60.61
C LEU A 263 0.02 -25.89 -61.81
N GLU A 264 1.17 -26.55 -61.63
CA GLU A 264 1.84 -27.34 -62.68
C GLU A 264 0.92 -28.43 -63.23
N ARG A 265 0.19 -29.14 -62.36
CA ARG A 265 -0.77 -30.17 -62.78
C ARG A 265 -1.91 -29.59 -63.62
N GLN A 266 -2.43 -28.41 -63.25
CA GLN A 266 -3.47 -27.74 -64.04
C GLN A 266 -2.93 -27.24 -65.39
N GLN A 267 -1.73 -26.66 -65.42
CA GLN A 267 -1.09 -26.24 -66.67
C GLN A 267 -0.87 -27.43 -67.64
N ASP A 268 -0.49 -28.60 -67.14
CA ASP A 268 -0.33 -29.82 -67.95
C ASP A 268 -1.65 -30.34 -68.53
N GLU A 269 -2.75 -30.24 -67.77
CA GLU A 269 -4.10 -30.56 -68.24
C GLU A 269 -4.53 -29.61 -69.39
N PHE A 270 -4.31 -28.31 -69.24
CA PHE A 270 -4.61 -27.32 -70.29
C PHE A 270 -3.74 -27.45 -71.54
N ARG A 271 -2.48 -27.88 -71.39
CA ARG A 271 -1.56 -28.15 -72.50
C ARG A 271 -1.83 -29.48 -73.21
N GLY A 272 -2.81 -30.27 -72.74
CA GLY A 272 -3.19 -31.56 -73.32
C GLY A 272 -2.14 -32.65 -73.14
N LEU A 273 -1.25 -32.51 -72.15
CA LEU A 273 -0.14 -33.43 -71.88
C LEU A 273 -0.58 -34.63 -71.02
N THR A 274 -1.79 -34.60 -70.45
CA THR A 274 -2.36 -35.68 -69.64
C THR A 274 -3.32 -36.57 -70.44
N SER A 275 -2.76 -37.46 -71.27
CA SER A 275 -3.48 -38.63 -71.79
C SER A 275 -2.77 -39.92 -71.37
N THR A 276 -3.55 -40.81 -70.75
CA THR A 276 -3.29 -42.23 -70.40
C THR A 276 -2.38 -42.55 -69.19
N THR A 277 -2.96 -42.77 -68.01
CA THR A 277 -3.25 -44.12 -67.46
C THR A 277 -3.89 -44.05 -66.05
N GLY A 278 -4.87 -44.91 -65.79
CA GLY A 278 -5.20 -45.38 -64.43
C GLY A 278 -6.54 -44.94 -63.84
N SER A 279 -7.62 -45.58 -64.29
CA SER A 279 -8.81 -45.78 -63.46
C SER A 279 -8.40 -46.47 -62.16
N VAL A 280 -8.44 -45.75 -61.04
CA VAL A 280 -8.52 -46.39 -59.72
C VAL A 280 -10.00 -46.38 -59.36
N ASP A 281 -10.60 -47.55 -59.57
CA ASP A 281 -11.95 -47.89 -59.13
C ASP A 281 -12.17 -47.47 -57.68
N GLN A 282 -13.36 -46.91 -57.46
CA GLN A 282 -14.06 -46.94 -56.18
C GLN A 282 -14.28 -48.40 -55.76
N SER A 283 -13.30 -49.05 -55.14
CA SER A 283 -13.51 -50.33 -54.44
C SER A 283 -12.43 -50.67 -53.42
N MET A 284 -12.23 -49.84 -52.40
CA MET A 284 -11.68 -50.31 -51.12
C MET A 284 -12.43 -49.70 -49.94
N SER A 285 -13.74 -49.99 -49.88
CA SER A 285 -14.40 -50.16 -48.60
C SER A 285 -14.40 -51.65 -48.27
N LYS A 286 -13.77 -51.99 -47.15
CA LYS A 286 -13.92 -53.18 -46.29
C LYS A 286 -12.60 -53.89 -45.99
N ASP A 287 -12.43 -54.05 -44.69
CA ASP A 287 -11.64 -55.07 -43.99
C ASP A 287 -10.16 -54.76 -43.71
N LEU A 288 -9.95 -53.95 -42.66
CA LEU A 288 -8.87 -54.21 -41.69
C LEU A 288 -9.49 -54.47 -40.30
N PRO A 289 -8.89 -55.36 -39.50
CA PRO A 289 -9.56 -56.13 -38.44
C PRO A 289 -9.88 -55.29 -37.20
N GLU A 290 -11.01 -55.63 -36.59
CA GLU A 290 -11.47 -55.12 -35.31
C GLU A 290 -10.52 -55.58 -34.19
N ILE A 291 -9.51 -54.76 -33.89
CA ILE A 291 -8.76 -54.89 -32.64
C ILE A 291 -9.68 -54.35 -31.55
N ALA A 292 -10.20 -55.26 -30.75
CA ALA A 292 -11.07 -55.00 -29.61
C ALA A 292 -10.57 -53.79 -28.82
N ARG A 293 -11.33 -52.69 -28.88
CA ARG A 293 -11.22 -51.61 -27.91
C ARG A 293 -11.69 -52.17 -26.58
N THR A 294 -10.76 -52.68 -25.77
CA THR A 294 -10.99 -52.77 -24.32
C THR A 294 -11.37 -51.38 -23.84
N ALA A 295 -12.62 -51.24 -23.42
CA ALA A 295 -13.14 -50.04 -22.82
C ALA A 295 -12.26 -49.66 -21.63
N ILE A 296 -11.53 -48.56 -21.75
CA ILE A 296 -11.03 -47.86 -20.58
C ILE A 296 -12.27 -47.19 -19.97
N PRO A 297 -12.66 -47.50 -18.72
CA PRO A 297 -13.79 -46.81 -18.09
C PRO A 297 -13.47 -45.31 -18.01
N PRO A 298 -14.49 -44.44 -18.10
CA PRO A 298 -14.27 -43.00 -18.01
C PRO A 298 -13.52 -42.68 -16.70
N PRO A 299 -12.57 -41.72 -16.70
CA PRO A 299 -11.99 -41.25 -15.45
C PRO A 299 -13.15 -40.74 -14.59
N SER A 300 -13.32 -41.34 -13.41
CA SER A 300 -14.31 -40.86 -12.45
C SER A 300 -14.03 -39.38 -12.23
N LYS A 301 -15.03 -38.53 -12.45
CA LYS A 301 -15.00 -37.14 -11.99
C LYS A 301 -14.80 -37.18 -10.48
N GLN A 302 -13.57 -37.04 -10.01
CA GLN A 302 -13.32 -36.72 -8.62
C GLN A 302 -13.78 -35.28 -8.42
N PRO A 303 -14.60 -35.00 -7.39
CA PRO A 303 -14.98 -33.63 -7.06
C PRO A 303 -13.72 -32.81 -6.76
N PRO A 304 -13.76 -31.48 -6.99
CA PRO A 304 -12.64 -30.61 -6.62
C PRO A 304 -12.28 -30.81 -5.14
N PRO A 305 -10.97 -30.75 -4.78
CA PRO A 305 -10.56 -30.92 -3.40
C PRO A 305 -11.25 -29.88 -2.50
N PRO A 306 -11.64 -30.25 -1.27
CA PRO A 306 -12.33 -29.34 -0.36
C PRO A 306 -11.49 -28.09 -0.11
N SER A 307 -12.16 -26.93 0.01
CA SER A 307 -11.54 -25.62 0.23
C SER A 307 -10.81 -25.48 1.57
N SER A 308 -11.02 -26.42 2.49
CA SER A 308 -10.36 -26.51 3.79
C SER A 308 -9.89 -27.94 4.07
N PRO A 309 -8.87 -28.13 4.92
CA PRO A 309 -8.38 -29.45 5.26
C PRO A 309 -9.45 -30.28 5.99
N PRO A 310 -9.63 -31.57 5.64
CA PRO A 310 -10.48 -32.48 6.38
C PRO A 310 -10.11 -32.58 7.87
N LYS A 311 -11.08 -32.85 8.74
CA LYS A 311 -10.82 -33.07 10.19
C LYS A 311 -9.86 -34.23 10.45
N SER A 312 -9.84 -35.24 9.57
CA SER A 312 -8.94 -36.38 9.60
C SER A 312 -7.50 -36.07 9.19
N THR A 313 -7.22 -34.87 8.69
CA THR A 313 -5.87 -34.45 8.35
C THR A 313 -5.05 -34.29 9.62
N THR A 314 -3.86 -34.87 9.61
CA THR A 314 -2.87 -34.77 10.68
C THR A 314 -1.82 -33.73 10.29
N GLY A 315 -1.56 -32.78 11.18
CA GLY A 315 -0.56 -31.75 11.03
C GLY A 315 0.63 -31.96 11.96
N THR A 316 1.54 -30.99 11.96
CA THR A 316 2.69 -30.95 12.88
C THR A 316 2.33 -30.14 14.11
N VAL A 317 2.55 -30.71 15.30
CA VAL A 317 2.27 -30.04 16.58
C VAL A 317 3.45 -29.14 16.98
N GLY A 318 3.17 -27.85 17.14
CA GLY A 318 4.11 -26.85 17.64
C GLY A 318 4.26 -26.90 19.17
N LYS A 319 5.29 -26.23 19.68
CA LYS A 319 5.55 -26.12 21.13
C LYS A 319 4.56 -25.19 21.85
N ASP A 320 3.79 -24.43 21.08
CA ASP A 320 2.72 -23.51 21.48
C ASP A 320 1.37 -24.20 21.74
N GLY A 321 1.29 -25.52 21.54
CA GLY A 321 0.06 -26.30 21.76
C GLY A 321 -0.90 -26.28 20.58
N TYR A 322 -0.48 -25.77 19.42
CA TYR A 322 -1.25 -25.80 18.17
C TYR A 322 -0.72 -26.84 17.19
N GLU A 323 -1.60 -27.34 16.33
CA GLU A 323 -1.30 -28.25 15.23
C GLU A 323 -1.44 -27.50 13.90
N TYR A 324 -0.47 -27.67 13.00
CA TYR A 324 -0.33 -26.90 11.75
C TYR A 324 -0.35 -27.81 10.52
N THR A 325 -1.03 -27.39 9.44
CA THR A 325 -1.01 -28.10 8.15
C THR A 325 -1.10 -27.14 6.96
N LYS A 326 -0.67 -27.61 5.78
CA LYS A 326 -0.85 -26.91 4.50
C LYS A 326 -1.89 -27.63 3.66
N TRP A 327 -2.84 -26.89 3.09
CA TRP A 327 -3.91 -27.49 2.30
C TRP A 327 -4.36 -26.62 1.12
N PRO A 328 -4.47 -27.18 -0.11
CA PRO A 328 -3.92 -28.47 -0.57
C PRO A 328 -2.42 -28.63 -0.26
N ALA A 329 -1.85 -29.84 -0.28
CA ALA A 329 -0.46 -30.07 0.16
C ALA A 329 0.57 -29.16 -0.56
N ASP A 330 0.25 -28.73 -1.78
CA ASP A 330 1.07 -27.87 -2.63
C ASP A 330 0.74 -26.37 -2.49
N SER A 331 -0.11 -26.00 -1.52
CA SER A 331 -0.56 -24.63 -1.26
C SER A 331 0.38 -23.88 -0.32
N SER A 332 0.51 -22.57 -0.55
CA SER A 332 1.13 -21.63 0.40
C SER A 332 0.25 -21.34 1.62
N THR A 333 -1.04 -21.71 1.58
CA THR A 333 -1.99 -21.46 2.67
C THR A 333 -1.75 -22.39 3.85
N GLN A 334 -1.43 -21.80 5.00
CA GLN A 334 -1.29 -22.51 6.26
C GLN A 334 -2.62 -22.53 7.02
N TRP A 335 -2.81 -23.59 7.80
CA TRP A 335 -3.99 -23.80 8.64
C TRP A 335 -3.55 -24.26 10.02
N TYR A 336 -4.28 -23.85 11.06
CA TYR A 336 -3.99 -24.19 12.45
C TYR A 336 -5.24 -24.64 13.21
N ARG A 337 -5.05 -25.46 14.25
CA ARG A 337 -6.06 -25.81 15.25
C ARG A 337 -5.40 -26.19 16.58
N LEU A 338 -6.16 -26.32 17.66
CA LEU A 338 -5.62 -26.76 18.95
C LEU A 338 -5.15 -28.23 18.87
N ALA A 339 -3.95 -28.53 19.36
CA ALA A 339 -3.38 -29.88 19.27
C ALA A 339 -4.21 -30.91 20.04
N GLY A 340 -4.51 -32.05 19.41
CA GLY A 340 -5.34 -33.11 20.00
C GLY A 340 -6.84 -32.81 20.03
N SER A 341 -7.29 -31.71 19.42
CA SER A 341 -8.72 -31.38 19.30
C SER A 341 -9.33 -31.91 18.01
N ASN A 342 -10.62 -32.24 18.04
CA ASN A 342 -11.44 -32.54 16.85
C ASN A 342 -12.00 -31.26 16.19
N ALA A 343 -11.39 -30.10 16.47
CA ALA A 343 -11.85 -28.81 15.97
C ALA A 343 -11.60 -28.67 14.47
N GLU A 344 -12.35 -27.74 13.85
CA GLU A 344 -12.14 -27.35 12.46
C GLU A 344 -10.86 -26.55 12.30
N TRP A 345 -10.20 -26.76 11.15
CA TRP A 345 -8.99 -26.02 10.79
C TRP A 345 -9.33 -24.56 10.53
N LYS A 346 -8.60 -23.65 11.15
CA LYS A 346 -8.68 -22.21 10.87
C LYS A 346 -7.57 -21.81 9.92
N LYS A 347 -7.89 -20.98 8.93
CA LYS A 347 -6.92 -20.45 7.97
C LYS A 347 -5.99 -19.49 8.72
N TRP A 348 -4.69 -19.68 8.56
CA TRP A 348 -3.69 -18.70 8.99
C TRP A 348 -3.78 -17.51 8.02
N GLY A 349 -3.90 -16.30 8.56
CA GLY A 349 -3.94 -15.05 7.79
C GLY A 349 -2.62 -14.87 7.07
#